data_AF-B6XHI8-F1
#
_entry.id   AF-B6XHI8-F1
#
_cell.length_a   1.000
_cell.length_b   1.000
_cell.length_c   1.000
_cell.angle_alpha   90.00
_cell.angle_beta   90.00
_cell.angle_gamma   90.00
#
_symmetry.space_group_name_H-M   'P 1'
#
loop_
_entity.id
_entity.type
_entity.pdbx_description
1 polymer ?
#
loop_
_entity_poly.entity_id
_entity_poly.type
_entity_poly.pdbx_seq_one_letter_code
_entity_poly.pdbx_strand_id
1 'polypeptide(L)'
;MTAFIENSVKEINMAIINETDFFKGALWAADILLSTTHCAGANDEVRDILEHIPNLYSVVMRTPETEVHDLRLYADKEFPLGLNAEYTAISIAPLKDFFDILPVTEHELDCETMDIETWGVVADLTNGKKDLLIAGLLSPETAQMYADRLSEQLAFQQKKAS
;
A
#
# COMPACT_ATOMS: atom_id res chain seq x y z
N MET A 1 25.38 -50.10 7.58
CA MET A 1 25.30 -49.35 6.32
C MET A 1 23.94 -48.68 6.12
N THR A 2 22.84 -49.26 6.60
CA THR A 2 21.48 -48.71 6.46
C THR A 2 21.23 -47.41 7.24
N ALA A 3 21.75 -47.28 8.46
CA ALA A 3 21.58 -46.05 9.27
C ALA A 3 22.31 -44.81 8.72
N PHE A 4 23.38 -45.00 7.94
CA PHE A 4 24.12 -43.89 7.33
C PHE A 4 23.34 -43.29 6.15
N ILE A 5 22.65 -44.14 5.37
CA ILE A 5 21.80 -43.70 4.25
C ILE A 5 20.53 -43.01 4.78
N GLU A 6 19.92 -43.52 5.86
CA GLU A 6 18.75 -42.87 6.47
C GLU A 6 19.06 -41.50 7.08
N ASN A 7 20.24 -41.33 7.71
CA ASN A 7 20.67 -40.02 8.20
C ASN A 7 21.01 -39.06 7.05
N SER A 8 21.65 -39.53 5.97
CA SER A 8 21.91 -38.70 4.79
C SER A 8 20.63 -38.31 4.03
N VAL A 9 19.60 -39.15 4.01
CA VAL A 9 18.29 -38.79 3.44
C VAL A 9 17.53 -37.80 4.33
N LYS A 10 17.70 -37.86 5.66
CA LYS A 10 17.20 -36.82 6.58
C LYS A 10 17.94 -35.48 6.43
N GLU A 11 19.25 -35.50 6.21
CA GLU A 11 20.05 -34.28 5.97
C GLU A 11 19.80 -33.68 4.57
N ILE A 12 19.53 -34.50 3.54
CA ILE A 12 19.15 -34.01 2.20
C ILE A 12 17.72 -33.41 2.19
N ASN A 13 16.86 -33.82 3.12
CA ASN A 13 15.58 -33.14 3.37
C ASN A 13 15.72 -31.81 4.13
N MET A 14 16.93 -31.50 4.61
CA MET A 14 17.24 -30.26 5.33
C MET A 14 17.77 -29.24 4.31
N ALA A 15 16.93 -28.25 4.00
CA ALA A 15 17.14 -27.15 3.05
C ALA A 15 16.75 -27.39 1.57
N ILE A 16 15.73 -28.21 1.29
CA ILE A 16 14.83 -27.84 0.19
C ILE A 16 14.00 -26.67 0.74
N ILE A 17 14.54 -25.46 0.65
CA ILE A 17 13.69 -24.28 0.77
C ILE A 17 12.71 -24.41 -0.40
N ASN A 18 11.47 -24.79 -0.10
CA ASN A 18 10.41 -24.72 -1.07
C ASN A 18 10.42 -23.27 -1.58
N GLU A 19 10.38 -23.07 -2.89
CA GLU A 19 10.33 -21.75 -3.52
C GLU A 19 9.31 -20.83 -2.82
N THR A 20 8.20 -21.41 -2.35
CA THR A 20 7.17 -20.76 -1.55
C THR A 20 7.70 -20.20 -0.21
N ASP A 21 8.52 -20.97 0.51
CA ASP A 21 9.09 -20.56 1.81
C ASP A 21 10.17 -19.49 1.63
N PHE A 22 10.90 -19.51 0.50
CA PHE A 22 11.82 -18.43 0.13
C PHE A 22 11.07 -17.10 -0.06
N PHE A 23 9.98 -17.11 -0.83
CA PHE A 23 9.20 -15.89 -1.08
C PHE A 23 8.45 -15.38 0.15
N LYS A 24 8.03 -16.28 1.07
CA LYS A 24 7.52 -15.88 2.39
C LYS A 24 8.59 -15.16 3.21
N GLY A 25 9.81 -15.69 3.22
CA GLY A 25 10.95 -15.03 3.86
C GLY A 25 11.28 -13.66 3.26
N ALA A 26 11.16 -13.51 1.94
CA ALA A 26 11.35 -12.23 1.26
C ALA A 26 10.26 -11.20 1.62
N LEU A 27 9.00 -11.64 1.72
CA LEU A 27 7.88 -10.83 2.21
C LEU A 27 8.12 -10.36 3.65
N TRP A 28 8.49 -11.27 4.55
CA TRP A 28 8.82 -10.90 5.94
C TRP A 28 10.01 -9.93 6.03
N ALA A 29 11.03 -10.11 5.21
CA ALA A 29 12.17 -9.18 5.17
C ALA A 29 11.76 -7.78 4.71
N ALA A 30 10.89 -7.68 3.71
CA ALA A 30 10.34 -6.42 3.24
C ALA A 30 9.45 -5.74 4.31
N ASP A 31 8.68 -6.50 5.09
CA ASP A 31 7.89 -6.01 6.22
C ASP A 31 8.78 -5.45 7.35
N ILE A 32 9.87 -6.14 7.68
CA ILE A 32 10.87 -5.65 8.65
C ILE A 32 11.55 -4.39 8.15
N LEU A 33 11.92 -4.33 6.87
CA LEU A 33 12.57 -3.14 6.31
C LEU A 33 11.67 -1.91 6.45
N LEU A 34 10.37 -2.05 6.15
CA LEU A 34 9.39 -0.98 6.34
C LEU A 34 9.21 -0.59 7.82
N SER A 35 9.12 -1.56 8.72
CA SER A 35 8.80 -1.31 10.14
C SER A 35 9.99 -0.78 10.95
N THR A 36 11.21 -1.13 10.57
CA THR A 36 12.43 -0.78 11.32
C THR A 36 13.26 0.34 10.69
N THR A 37 13.05 0.64 9.41
CA THR A 37 13.88 1.61 8.68
C THR A 37 13.09 2.86 8.34
N HIS A 38 13.40 3.96 9.02
CA HIS A 38 12.76 5.27 8.78
C HIS A 38 13.53 6.15 7.79
N CYS A 39 14.25 5.56 6.82
CA CYS A 39 15.03 6.32 5.83
C CYS A 39 14.33 6.32 4.46
N ALA A 40 14.52 7.42 3.71
CA ALA A 40 13.85 7.64 2.43
C ALA A 40 14.13 6.56 1.35
N GLY A 41 15.20 5.77 1.50
CA GLY A 41 15.54 4.69 0.55
C GLY A 41 14.93 3.32 0.87
N ALA A 42 14.38 3.12 2.07
CA ALA A 42 13.82 1.84 2.48
C ALA A 42 12.63 1.40 1.59
N ASN A 43 11.85 2.37 1.11
CA ASN A 43 10.70 2.13 0.23
C ASN A 43 11.13 1.61 -1.15
N ASP A 44 12.23 2.11 -1.71
CA ASP A 44 12.75 1.66 -3.01
C ASP A 44 13.30 0.23 -2.89
N GLU A 45 14.02 -0.06 -1.81
CA GLU A 45 14.55 -1.40 -1.53
C GLU A 45 13.43 -2.43 -1.31
N VAL A 46 12.38 -2.04 -0.59
CA VAL A 46 11.17 -2.87 -0.38
C VAL A 46 10.48 -3.13 -1.71
N ARG A 47 10.31 -2.10 -2.55
CA ARG A 47 9.71 -2.26 -3.88
C ARG A 47 10.51 -3.22 -4.75
N ASP A 48 11.84 -3.08 -4.77
CA ASP A 48 12.72 -3.99 -5.52
C ASP A 48 12.56 -5.44 -5.05
N ILE A 49 12.44 -5.70 -3.74
CA ILE A 49 12.18 -7.05 -3.23
C ILE A 49 10.84 -7.58 -3.74
N LEU A 50 9.78 -6.79 -3.64
CA LEU A 50 8.42 -7.21 -4.03
C LEU A 50 8.30 -7.50 -5.54
N GLU A 51 8.98 -6.72 -6.39
CA GLU A 51 8.98 -6.91 -7.86
C GLU A 51 9.61 -8.25 -8.30
N HIS A 52 10.52 -8.81 -7.49
CA HIS A 52 11.18 -10.08 -7.78
C HIS A 52 10.42 -11.31 -7.26
N ILE A 53 9.30 -11.12 -6.54
CA ILE A 53 8.46 -12.23 -6.06
C ILE A 53 7.45 -12.64 -7.15
N PRO A 54 7.60 -13.82 -7.77
CA PRO A 54 6.64 -14.30 -8.75
C PRO A 54 5.30 -14.60 -8.09
N ASN A 55 4.21 -14.18 -8.72
CA ASN A 55 2.84 -14.34 -8.19
C ASN A 55 2.67 -13.78 -6.76
N LEU A 56 3.26 -12.61 -6.48
CA LEU A 56 3.24 -11.93 -5.17
C LEU A 56 1.90 -12.06 -4.42
N TYR A 57 0.77 -11.80 -5.10
CA TYR A 57 -0.57 -11.94 -4.52
C TYR A 57 -0.84 -13.34 -3.92
N SER A 58 -0.48 -14.39 -4.65
CA SER A 58 -0.63 -15.78 -4.20
C SER A 58 0.25 -16.09 -2.99
N VAL A 59 1.43 -15.49 -2.93
CA VAL A 59 2.35 -15.65 -1.79
C VAL A 59 1.79 -14.92 -0.57
N VAL A 60 1.37 -13.65 -0.71
CA VAL A 60 0.75 -12.85 0.36
C VAL A 60 -0.45 -13.58 0.97
N MET A 61 -1.34 -14.14 0.16
CA MET A 61 -2.53 -14.87 0.66
C MET A 61 -2.21 -16.17 1.40
N ARG A 62 -0.96 -16.66 1.32
CA ARG A 62 -0.47 -17.87 2.00
C ARG A 62 0.46 -17.55 3.17
N THR A 63 0.72 -16.27 3.45
CA THR A 63 1.58 -15.79 4.52
C THR A 63 0.71 -15.31 5.70
N PRO A 64 1.08 -15.58 6.96
CA PRO A 64 0.35 -15.07 8.12
C PRO A 64 0.28 -13.53 8.13
N GLU A 65 -0.83 -12.94 8.59
CA GLU A 65 -0.98 -11.46 8.78
C GLU A 65 0.24 -10.84 9.43
N THR A 66 0.73 -11.49 10.49
CA THR A 66 1.77 -10.98 11.38
C THR A 66 3.11 -10.76 10.69
N GLU A 67 3.29 -11.26 9.48
CA GLU A 67 4.53 -11.17 8.69
C GLU A 67 4.40 -10.22 7.49
N VAL A 68 3.21 -9.64 7.26
CA VAL A 68 2.91 -8.77 6.11
C VAL A 68 2.05 -7.56 6.51
N HIS A 69 1.91 -7.31 7.81
CA HIS A 69 1.00 -6.30 8.34
C HIS A 69 1.43 -4.90 7.91
N ASP A 70 2.71 -4.57 8.09
CA ASP A 70 3.26 -3.27 7.77
C ASP A 70 3.38 -3.09 6.25
N LEU A 71 3.68 -4.17 5.53
CA LEU A 71 3.62 -4.18 4.06
C LEU A 71 2.23 -3.88 3.50
N ARG A 72 1.18 -4.42 4.11
CA ARG A 72 -0.18 -4.13 3.68
C ARG A 72 -0.61 -2.74 4.08
N LEU A 73 -0.26 -2.28 5.28
CA LEU A 73 -0.50 -0.90 5.68
C LEU A 73 0.24 0.08 4.76
N TYR A 74 1.45 -0.27 4.32
CA TYR A 74 2.22 0.48 3.33
C TYR A 74 1.55 0.43 1.95
N ALA A 75 1.13 -0.74 1.49
CA ALA A 75 0.46 -0.90 0.20
C ALA A 75 -0.88 -0.16 0.16
N ASP A 76 -1.65 -0.18 1.25
CA ASP A 76 -2.90 0.57 1.37
C ASP A 76 -2.64 2.08 1.38
N LYS A 77 -1.50 2.54 1.89
CA LYS A 77 -1.10 3.96 1.88
C LYS A 77 -0.52 4.42 0.54
N GLU A 78 0.30 3.60 -0.12
CA GLU A 78 1.01 3.97 -1.35
C GLU A 78 0.26 3.55 -2.63
N PHE A 79 -0.62 2.55 -2.55
CA PHE A 79 -1.43 2.02 -3.66
C PHE A 79 -2.93 1.86 -3.30
N PRO A 80 -3.61 2.87 -2.73
CA PRO A 80 -5.02 2.80 -2.32
C PRO A 80 -6.01 2.61 -3.48
N LEU A 81 -5.59 2.72 -4.75
CA LEU A 81 -6.48 2.53 -5.90
C LEU A 81 -6.59 1.04 -6.25
N GLY A 82 -7.57 0.37 -5.64
CA GLY A 82 -7.95 -0.99 -6.02
C GLY A 82 -8.19 -1.13 -7.53
N LEU A 83 -7.72 -2.24 -8.12
CA LEU A 83 -8.01 -2.58 -9.52
C LEU A 83 -9.53 -2.68 -9.69
N ASN A 84 -10.09 -1.88 -10.61
CA ASN A 84 -11.53 -1.73 -10.93
C ASN A 84 -12.32 -0.69 -10.13
N ALA A 85 -11.67 0.24 -9.45
CA ALA A 85 -12.41 1.34 -8.84
C ALA A 85 -12.98 2.30 -9.91
N GLU A 86 -14.27 2.65 -9.80
CA GLU A 86 -14.96 3.59 -10.70
C GLU A 86 -14.63 5.07 -10.39
N TYR A 87 -13.37 5.35 -10.09
CA TYR A 87 -12.93 6.69 -9.76
C TYR A 87 -12.72 7.52 -11.02
N THR A 88 -13.20 8.75 -11.00
CA THR A 88 -13.08 9.69 -12.12
C THR A 88 -11.98 10.72 -11.93
N ALA A 89 -11.72 11.12 -10.67
CA ALA A 89 -10.69 12.07 -10.30
C ALA A 89 -10.24 11.85 -8.85
N ILE A 90 -9.03 12.29 -8.52
CA ILE A 90 -8.50 12.30 -7.16
C ILE A 90 -8.20 13.75 -6.75
N SER A 91 -8.51 14.11 -5.51
CA SER A 91 -8.25 15.45 -4.96
C SER A 91 -7.96 15.37 -3.47
N ILE A 92 -7.49 16.46 -2.87
CA ILE A 92 -7.40 16.59 -1.42
C ILE A 92 -8.70 17.14 -0.86
N ALA A 93 -9.00 16.80 0.39
CA ALA A 93 -10.11 17.39 1.13
C ALA A 93 -9.70 17.71 2.57
N PRO A 94 -10.14 18.85 3.12
CA PRO A 94 -10.01 19.12 4.54
C PRO A 94 -11.00 18.25 5.33
N LEU A 95 -10.56 17.80 6.50
CA LEU A 95 -11.32 16.91 7.37
C LEU A 95 -11.54 17.58 8.73
N LYS A 96 -12.78 17.48 9.24
CA LYS A 96 -13.13 18.01 10.57
C LYS A 96 -12.74 17.05 11.69
N ASP A 97 -12.91 15.76 11.43
CA ASP A 97 -12.36 14.65 12.19
C ASP A 97 -11.80 13.66 11.17
N PHE A 98 -11.07 12.61 11.58
CA PHE A 98 -10.39 11.69 10.66
C PHE A 98 -11.26 11.12 9.51
N PHE A 99 -12.59 11.24 9.53
CA PHE A 99 -13.49 10.66 8.53
C PHE A 99 -14.44 11.67 7.87
N ASP A 100 -14.75 12.79 8.51
CA ASP A 100 -15.72 13.76 8.01
C ASP A 100 -15.08 14.77 7.05
N ILE A 101 -15.33 14.56 5.75
CA ILE A 101 -14.97 15.48 4.68
C ILE A 101 -15.76 16.77 4.83
N LEU A 102 -15.04 17.88 5.03
CA LEU A 102 -15.65 19.21 5.06
C LEU A 102 -16.10 19.60 3.64
N PRO A 103 -17.32 20.15 3.48
CA PRO A 103 -17.81 20.58 2.18
C PRO A 103 -17.05 21.82 1.72
N VAL A 104 -16.13 21.63 0.77
CA VAL A 104 -15.43 22.72 0.09
C VAL A 104 -16.12 23.00 -1.23
N THR A 105 -16.77 24.15 -1.36
CA THR A 105 -17.22 24.67 -2.66
C THR A 105 -16.03 25.20 -3.44
N GLU A 106 -15.98 24.94 -4.76
CA GLU A 106 -14.87 25.25 -5.70
C GLU A 106 -14.36 26.71 -5.73
N HIS A 107 -14.95 27.61 -4.95
CA HIS A 107 -14.63 29.04 -4.98
C HIS A 107 -13.85 29.56 -3.78
N GLU A 108 -13.82 28.88 -2.63
CA GLU A 108 -13.11 29.39 -1.46
C GLU A 108 -12.55 28.22 -0.64
N LEU A 109 -11.30 27.84 -0.91
CA LEU A 109 -10.43 27.21 0.10
C LEU A 109 -10.03 28.32 1.09
N ASP A 110 -11.00 28.93 1.77
CA ASP A 110 -10.72 29.89 2.84
C ASP A 110 -10.49 29.09 4.13
N CYS A 111 -9.37 28.35 4.13
CA CYS A 111 -8.94 27.47 5.20
C CYS A 111 -8.82 28.19 6.55
N GLU A 112 -8.75 29.53 6.57
CA GLU A 112 -8.66 30.33 7.80
C GLU A 112 -9.97 30.30 8.63
N THR A 113 -11.11 29.99 8.01
CA THR A 113 -12.42 29.98 8.69
C THR A 113 -12.90 28.57 9.05
N MET A 114 -12.24 27.53 8.53
CA MET A 114 -12.62 26.14 8.75
C MET A 114 -11.76 25.53 9.87
N ASP A 115 -12.42 24.87 10.82
CA ASP A 115 -11.75 24.11 11.89
C ASP A 115 -11.22 22.79 11.30
N ILE A 116 -10.11 22.89 10.57
CA ILE A 116 -9.46 21.76 9.89
C ILE A 116 -8.53 21.08 10.89
N GLU A 117 -8.91 19.90 11.36
CA GLU A 117 -8.04 19.10 12.24
C GLU A 117 -6.99 18.35 11.42
N THR A 118 -7.39 17.77 10.29
CA THR A 118 -6.51 16.99 9.40
C THR A 118 -6.94 17.11 7.94
N TRP A 119 -6.11 16.57 7.04
CA TRP A 119 -6.35 16.50 5.61
C TRP A 119 -6.52 15.05 5.17
N GLY A 120 -7.23 14.85 4.07
CA GLY A 120 -7.41 13.56 3.44
C GLY A 120 -7.26 13.62 1.93
N VAL A 121 -7.15 12.45 1.33
CA VAL A 121 -7.21 12.27 -0.12
C VAL A 121 -8.50 11.58 -0.45
N VAL A 122 -9.26 12.15 -1.39
CA VAL A 122 -10.59 11.69 -1.78
C VAL A 122 -10.63 11.36 -3.28
N ALA A 123 -11.40 10.34 -3.63
CA ALA A 123 -11.72 10.01 -5.01
C ALA A 123 -13.14 10.43 -5.34
N ASP A 124 -13.33 11.05 -6.51
CA ASP A 124 -14.64 11.29 -7.08
C ASP A 124 -15.14 10.02 -7.78
N LEU A 125 -16.38 9.62 -7.53
CA LEU A 125 -17.05 8.50 -8.19
C LEU A 125 -17.95 9.00 -9.34
N THR A 126 -18.24 8.10 -10.27
CA THR A 126 -19.18 8.32 -11.40
C THR A 126 -20.57 8.81 -10.97
N ASN A 127 -21.01 8.52 -9.75
CA ASN A 127 -22.28 8.93 -9.18
C ASN A 127 -22.24 10.31 -8.47
N GLY A 128 -21.12 11.02 -8.52
CA GLY A 128 -20.92 12.32 -7.89
C GLY A 128 -20.67 12.27 -6.37
N LYS A 129 -20.52 11.08 -5.78
CA LYS A 129 -20.05 10.94 -4.40
C LYS A 129 -18.52 11.01 -4.35
N LYS A 130 -18.01 11.27 -3.15
CA LYS A 130 -16.58 11.21 -2.83
C LYS A 130 -16.32 10.05 -1.87
N ASP A 131 -15.31 9.24 -2.15
CA ASP A 131 -14.78 8.24 -1.22
C ASP A 131 -13.46 8.74 -0.61
N LEU A 132 -13.33 8.61 0.70
CA LEU A 132 -12.10 8.92 1.41
C LEU A 132 -11.10 7.77 1.25
N LEU A 133 -9.96 8.05 0.61
CA LEU A 133 -8.90 7.07 0.35
C LEU A 133 -7.83 7.10 1.43
N ILE A 134 -7.43 8.30 1.87
CA ILE A 134 -6.42 8.50 2.90
C ILE A 134 -6.95 9.54 3.88
N ALA A 135 -6.80 9.25 5.18
CA ALA A 135 -7.26 10.08 6.28
C ALA A 135 -6.09 10.50 7.18
N GLY A 136 -6.28 11.58 7.95
CA GLY A 136 -5.39 11.92 9.07
C GLY A 136 -4.05 12.53 8.68
N LEU A 137 -3.94 13.15 7.51
CA LEU A 137 -2.72 13.81 7.06
C LEU A 137 -2.60 15.19 7.74
N LEU A 138 -1.43 15.48 8.31
CA LEU A 138 -1.24 16.68 9.13
C LEU A 138 -1.07 17.96 8.32
N SER A 139 -0.83 17.87 7.01
CA SER A 139 -0.60 19.04 6.15
C SER A 139 -1.23 18.88 4.77
N PRO A 140 -1.70 19.99 4.15
CA PRO A 140 -2.27 19.97 2.81
C PRO A 140 -1.22 19.58 1.75
N GLU A 141 0.04 19.96 1.93
CA GLU A 141 1.13 19.60 1.01
C GLU A 141 1.37 18.10 0.99
N THR A 142 1.31 17.47 2.16
CA THR A 142 1.43 16.01 2.30
C THR A 142 0.26 15.31 1.62
N ALA A 143 -0.97 15.81 1.85
CA ALA A 143 -2.16 15.32 1.16
C ALA A 143 -2.06 15.48 -0.37
N GLN A 144 -1.53 16.61 -0.83
CA GLN A 144 -1.38 16.88 -2.26
C GLN A 144 -0.38 15.93 -2.91
N MET A 145 0.76 15.68 -2.25
CA MET A 145 1.75 14.70 -2.73
C MET A 145 1.12 13.31 -2.94
N TYR A 146 0.28 12.86 -2.01
CA TYR A 146 -0.45 11.60 -2.19
C TYR A 146 -1.49 11.70 -3.30
N ALA A 147 -2.30 12.76 -3.35
CA ALA A 147 -3.30 12.97 -4.39
C ALA A 147 -2.69 12.96 -5.81
N ASP A 148 -1.51 13.55 -5.99
CA ASP A 148 -0.79 13.54 -7.26
C ASP A 148 -0.38 12.12 -7.68
N ARG A 149 0.23 11.36 -6.75
CA ARG A 149 0.62 9.96 -7.00
C ARG A 149 -0.57 9.09 -7.37
N LEU A 150 -1.70 9.24 -6.67
CA LEU A 150 -2.92 8.49 -6.96
C LEU A 150 -3.55 8.92 -8.29
N SER A 151 -3.48 10.21 -8.64
CA SER A 151 -3.95 10.69 -9.93
C SER A 151 -3.17 10.06 -11.09
N GLU A 152 -1.85 9.91 -10.94
CA GLU A 152 -1.00 9.21 -11.92
C GLU A 152 -1.38 7.74 -12.06
N GLN A 153 -1.60 7.06 -10.93
CA GLN A 153 -2.05 5.66 -10.91
C GLN A 153 -3.42 5.50 -11.59
N LEU A 154 -4.38 6.39 -11.28
CA LEU A 154 -5.71 6.37 -11.89
C LEU A 154 -5.63 6.55 -13.41
N ALA A 155 -4.83 7.52 -13.87
CA ALA A 155 -4.62 7.77 -15.30
C ALA A 155 -3.99 6.55 -16.01
N PHE A 156 -3.08 5.83 -15.34
CA PHE A 156 -2.50 4.60 -15.87
C PHE A 156 -3.54 3.47 -15.99
N GLN A 157 -4.40 3.30 -14.99
CA GLN A 157 -5.48 2.30 -15.00
C GLN A 157 -6.51 2.59 -16.10
N GLN A 158 -6.96 3.84 -16.23
CA GLN A 158 -7.91 4.25 -17.27
C GLN A 158 -7.37 4.04 -18.70
N LYS A 159 -6.07 4.29 -18.91
CA LYS A 159 -5.39 4.00 -20.19
C LYS A 159 -5.35 2.50 -20.51
N LYS A 160 -5.19 1.64 -19.50
CA LYS A 160 -5.12 0.18 -19.69
C LYS A 160 -6.49 -0.45 -19.92
N ALA A 161 -7.56 0.19 -19.45
CA ALA A 161 -8.95 -0.24 -19.65
C ALA A 161 -9.58 0.24 -20.97
N SER A 162 -8.91 1.16 -21.68
CA SER A 162 -9.32 1.68 -23.00
C SER A 162 -8.75 0.83 -24.14
#